data_AF-A0A9D8ZEG7-F1
#
_entry.id   AF-A0A9D8ZEG7-F1
#
_cell.length_a   1.000
_cell.length_b   1.000
_cell.length_c   1.000
_cell.angle_alpha   90.00
_cell.angle_beta   90.00
_cell.angle_gamma   90.00
#
_symmetry.space_group_name_H-M   'P 1'
#
loop_
_entity.id
_entity.type
_entity.pdbx_description
1 polymer ?
#
loop_
_entity_poly.entity_id
_entity_poly.type
_entity_poly.pdbx_seq_one_letter_code
_entity_poly.pdbx_strand_id
1 'polypeptide(L)'
;MFEDDDDLNKNRDEFEKMPLYKKGWVIFDLADKIASLANDEEEYASLPETELRLLRHHAEQLRNDAMLICPKIAGAEGGDLYGIRMENATIIRKAGREIQTGCSGLEMWGFKHTEYLELLRQEIEEFRILFAEWVQTFDPWNYTLDRWGLFNPPGVNFDDPEL
;
A
#
# COMPACT_ATOMS: atom_id res chain seq x y z
N MET A 1 -23.43 12.39 10.97
CA MET A 1 -23.48 11.67 12.25
C MET A 1 -22.02 11.40 12.56
N PHE A 2 -21.44 12.05 13.56
CA PHE A 2 -20.07 11.75 13.96
C PHE A 2 -20.14 10.47 14.79
N GLU A 3 -19.36 9.46 14.44
CA GLU A 3 -19.21 8.24 15.23
C GLU A 3 -18.66 8.62 16.62
N ASP A 4 -19.20 8.02 17.69
CA ASP A 4 -18.73 8.26 19.05
C ASP A 4 -17.28 7.76 19.20
N ASP A 5 -16.46 8.43 20.02
CA ASP A 5 -15.04 8.11 20.22
C ASP A 5 -14.79 6.65 20.62
N ASP A 6 -15.76 6.01 21.29
CA ASP A 6 -15.71 4.59 21.67
C ASP A 6 -15.85 3.65 20.46
N ASP A 7 -16.68 3.98 19.47
CA ASP A 7 -16.86 3.18 18.25
C ASP A 7 -15.65 3.32 17.32
N LEU A 8 -15.05 4.51 17.23
CA LEU A 8 -13.80 4.75 16.49
C LEU A 8 -12.63 3.93 17.06
N ASN A 9 -12.51 3.88 18.39
CA ASN A 9 -11.46 3.09 19.05
C ASN A 9 -11.66 1.58 18.85
N LYS A 10 -12.92 1.11 18.82
CA LYS A 10 -13.23 -0.30 18.58
C LYS A 10 -12.91 -0.74 17.16
N ASN A 11 -13.27 0.06 16.15
CA ASN A 11 -12.93 -0.21 14.74
C ASN A 11 -11.41 -0.23 14.52
N ARG A 12 -10.68 0.66 15.21
CA ARG A 12 -9.22 0.67 15.20
C ARG A 12 -8.63 -0.64 15.74
N ASP A 13 -9.10 -1.09 16.90
CA ASP A 13 -8.63 -2.32 17.52
C ASP A 13 -8.93 -3.58 16.69
N GLU A 14 -9.90 -3.52 15.77
CA GLU A 14 -10.29 -4.64 14.91
C GLU A 14 -9.37 -4.76 13.69
N PHE A 15 -9.15 -3.67 12.93
CA PHE A 15 -8.31 -3.75 11.74
C PHE A 15 -6.82 -3.94 12.08
N GLU A 16 -6.34 -3.41 13.21
CA GLU A 16 -4.95 -3.59 13.65
C GLU A 16 -4.61 -5.07 13.91
N LYS A 17 -5.61 -5.89 14.20
CA LYS A 17 -5.46 -7.34 14.41
C LYS A 17 -5.39 -8.12 13.10
N MET A 18 -5.87 -7.57 11.99
CA MET A 18 -5.93 -8.25 10.70
C MET A 18 -4.54 -8.69 10.23
N PRO A 19 -4.39 -9.92 9.71
CA PRO A 19 -3.13 -10.37 9.13
C PRO A 19 -2.61 -9.43 8.04
N LEU A 20 -3.50 -8.90 7.20
CA LEU A 20 -3.16 -7.95 6.13
C LEU A 20 -2.50 -6.69 6.68
N TYR A 21 -3.07 -6.11 7.74
CA TYR A 21 -2.56 -4.88 8.36
C TYR A 21 -1.17 -5.09 8.96
N LYS A 22 -0.99 -6.18 9.71
CA LYS A 22 0.32 -6.55 10.29
C LYS A 22 1.37 -6.78 9.20
N LYS A 23 1.00 -7.45 8.11
CA LYS A 23 1.87 -7.66 6.96
C LYS A 23 2.26 -6.34 6.27
N GLY A 24 1.33 -5.38 6.20
CA GLY A 24 1.61 -4.02 5.73
C GLY A 24 2.71 -3.32 6.54
N TRP A 25 2.72 -3.48 7.87
CA TRP A 25 3.80 -2.96 8.71
C TRP A 25 5.14 -3.64 8.46
N VAL A 26 5.16 -4.97 8.29
CA VAL A 26 6.40 -5.69 7.94
C VAL A 26 7.00 -5.18 6.62
N ILE A 27 6.15 -4.95 5.62
CA ILE A 27 6.54 -4.35 4.34
C ILE A 27 7.14 -2.95 4.54
N PHE A 28 6.50 -2.12 5.36
CA PHE A 28 7.01 -0.78 5.65
C PHE A 28 8.35 -0.81 6.38
N ASP A 29 8.51 -1.65 7.41
CA ASP A 29 9.76 -1.76 8.17
C ASP A 29 10.93 -2.20 7.28
N LEU A 30 10.69 -3.14 6.35
CA LEU A 30 11.68 -3.56 5.37
C LEU A 30 12.03 -2.45 4.38
N ALA A 31 11.02 -1.74 3.87
CA ALA A 31 11.23 -0.64 2.94
C ALA A 31 12.00 0.53 3.60
N ASP A 32 11.68 0.85 4.87
CA ASP A 32 12.40 1.84 5.68
C ASP A 32 13.85 1.41 5.92
N LYS A 33 14.08 0.13 6.22
CA LYS A 33 15.44 -0.42 6.35
C LYS A 33 16.23 -0.31 5.05
N ILE A 34 15.63 -0.62 3.90
CA ILE A 34 16.26 -0.49 2.58
C ILE A 34 16.63 0.97 2.30
N ALA A 35 15.72 1.91 2.55
CA ALA A 35 15.99 3.34 2.39
C ALA A 35 17.11 3.83 3.32
N SER A 36 17.13 3.37 4.57
CA SER A 36 18.22 3.67 5.51
C SER A 36 19.57 3.16 5.00
N LEU A 37 19.63 1.93 4.47
CA LEU A 37 20.86 1.36 3.92
C LEU A 37 21.32 2.10 2.65
N ALA A 38 20.39 2.48 1.76
CA ALA A 38 20.73 3.23 0.55
C ALA A 38 21.28 4.64 0.82
N ASN A 39 21.05 5.17 2.02
CA ASN A 39 21.57 6.47 2.47
C ASN A 39 22.95 6.38 3.14
N ASP A 40 23.55 5.19 3.28
CA ASP A 40 24.91 5.04 3.82
C ASP A 40 25.95 5.68 2.89
N GLU A 41 26.54 6.81 3.32
CA GLU A 41 27.51 7.56 2.52
C GLU A 41 28.83 6.83 2.32
N GLU A 42 29.30 6.11 3.34
CA GLU A 42 30.58 5.40 3.27
C GLU A 42 30.47 4.20 2.35
N GLU A 43 29.36 3.46 2.43
CA GLU A 43 29.12 2.28 1.61
C GLU A 43 29.06 2.61 0.12
N TYR A 44 28.44 3.75 -0.24
CA TYR A 44 28.26 4.15 -1.63
C TYR A 44 29.19 5.28 -2.09
N ALA A 45 30.24 5.59 -1.33
CA ALA A 45 31.20 6.66 -1.64
C ALA A 45 31.88 6.54 -3.02
N SER A 46 31.95 5.33 -3.57
CA SER A 46 32.53 5.07 -4.89
C SER A 46 31.57 5.27 -6.06
N LEU A 47 30.26 5.45 -5.81
CA LEU A 47 29.30 5.67 -6.87
C LEU A 47 29.43 7.11 -7.42
N PRO A 48 29.27 7.31 -8.74
CA PRO A 48 29.09 8.64 -9.30
C PRO A 48 27.94 9.38 -8.60
N GLU A 49 28.09 10.67 -8.33
CA GLU A 49 27.10 11.49 -7.61
C GLU A 49 25.69 11.36 -8.22
N THR A 50 25.61 11.30 -9.55
CA THR A 50 24.33 11.12 -10.27
C THR A 50 23.67 9.78 -9.98
N GLU A 51 24.44 8.69 -9.90
CA GLU A 51 23.94 7.35 -9.61
C GLU A 51 23.55 7.22 -8.13
N LEU A 52 24.36 7.77 -7.22
CA LEU A 52 24.04 7.83 -5.79
C LEU A 52 22.72 8.57 -5.55
N ARG A 53 22.50 9.70 -6.24
CA ARG A 53 21.24 10.44 -6.16
C ARG A 53 20.04 9.63 -6.68
N LEU A 54 20.21 8.85 -7.75
CA LEU A 54 19.15 8.00 -8.29
C LEU A 54 18.84 6.83 -7.34
N LEU A 55 19.88 6.15 -6.83
CA LEU A 55 19.73 5.09 -5.84
C LEU A 55 18.91 5.56 -4.63
N ARG A 56 19.30 6.69 -4.03
CA ARG A 56 18.60 7.28 -2.88
C ARG A 56 17.18 7.67 -3.22
N HIS A 57 16.97 8.32 -4.36
CA HIS A 57 15.63 8.70 -4.80
C HIS A 57 14.71 7.48 -4.95
N HIS A 58 15.17 6.42 -5.60
CA HIS A 58 14.39 5.20 -5.78
C HIS A 58 14.12 4.48 -4.44
N ALA A 59 15.07 4.50 -3.51
CA ALA A 59 14.89 3.90 -2.19
C ALA A 59 13.83 4.65 -1.38
N GLU A 60 13.85 6.00 -1.43
CA GLU A 60 12.82 6.83 -0.82
C GLU A 60 11.44 6.66 -1.48
N GLN A 61 11.36 6.52 -2.81
CA GLN A 61 10.08 6.22 -3.47
C GLN A 61 9.51 4.88 -3.01
N LEU A 62 10.34 3.82 -2.97
CA LEU A 62 9.92 2.50 -2.49
C LEU A 62 9.41 2.55 -1.03
N ARG A 63 10.09 3.32 -0.17
CA ARG A 63 9.64 3.58 1.21
C ARG A 63 8.30 4.32 1.26
N ASN A 64 8.14 5.36 0.45
CA ASN A 64 6.91 6.15 0.39
C ASN A 64 5.71 5.31 -0.09
N ASP A 65 5.91 4.42 -1.06
CA ASP A 65 4.86 3.51 -1.52
C ASP A 65 4.45 2.56 -0.38
N ALA A 66 5.41 2.00 0.35
CA ALA A 66 5.13 1.14 1.51
C ALA A 66 4.35 1.87 2.62
N MET A 67 4.66 3.15 2.87
CA MET A 67 3.94 3.99 3.84
C MET A 67 2.45 4.15 3.53
N LEU A 68 2.03 3.97 2.28
CA LEU A 68 0.61 4.13 1.89
C LEU A 68 -0.25 2.94 2.34
N ILE A 69 0.32 1.77 2.59
CA ILE A 69 -0.45 0.53 2.75
C ILE A 69 -1.35 0.58 4.00
N CYS A 70 -0.76 0.71 5.19
CA CYS A 70 -1.51 0.64 6.45
C CYS A 70 -2.56 1.75 6.60
N PRO A 71 -2.28 3.04 6.27
CA PRO A 71 -3.30 4.08 6.31
C PRO A 71 -4.49 3.82 5.38
N LYS A 72 -4.26 3.19 4.23
CA LYS A 72 -5.33 2.86 3.28
C LYS A 72 -6.16 1.66 3.72
N ILE A 73 -5.57 0.68 4.40
CA ILE A 73 -6.34 -0.38 5.07
C ILE A 73 -7.24 0.25 6.14
N ALA A 74 -6.67 1.09 7.02
CA ALA A 74 -7.45 1.78 8.06
C ALA A 74 -8.58 2.64 7.47
N GLY A 75 -8.30 3.37 6.38
CA GLY A 75 -9.31 4.18 5.69
C GLY A 75 -10.42 3.37 5.02
N ALA A 76 -10.14 2.15 4.57
CA ALA A 76 -11.14 1.23 4.04
C ALA A 76 -11.96 0.56 5.15
N GLU A 77 -11.37 0.26 6.31
CA GLU A 77 -12.11 -0.35 7.43
C GLU A 77 -12.92 0.69 8.22
N GLY A 78 -12.50 1.96 8.23
CA GLY A 78 -13.30 3.07 8.76
C GLY A 78 -14.37 3.60 7.79
N GLY A 79 -14.38 3.14 6.54
CA GLY A 79 -15.33 3.58 5.51
C GLY A 79 -16.16 2.40 5.00
N ASP A 80 -17.44 2.32 5.37
CA ASP A 80 -18.28 1.16 5.04
C ASP A 80 -18.70 1.09 3.55
N LEU A 81 -18.72 2.24 2.86
CA LEU A 81 -19.16 2.33 1.47
C LEU A 81 -18.19 1.65 0.49
N TYR A 82 -18.72 0.82 -0.41
CA TYR A 82 -17.99 0.07 -1.42
C TYR A 82 -17.00 0.91 -2.22
N GLY A 83 -17.42 2.09 -2.69
CA GLY A 83 -16.55 3.00 -3.44
C GLY A 83 -15.32 3.46 -2.65
N ILE A 84 -15.49 3.77 -1.36
CA ILE A 84 -14.39 4.18 -0.47
C ILE A 84 -13.42 3.01 -0.24
N ARG A 85 -13.94 1.81 0.01
CA ARG A 85 -13.12 0.60 0.21
C ARG A 85 -12.33 0.27 -1.05
N MET A 86 -12.97 0.34 -2.22
CA MET A 86 -12.35 0.07 -3.52
C MET A 86 -11.30 1.12 -3.92
N GLU A 87 -11.53 2.40 -3.62
CA GLU A 87 -10.55 3.46 -3.86
C GLU A 87 -9.27 3.22 -3.05
N ASN A 88 -9.41 2.94 -1.74
CA ASN A 88 -8.29 2.60 -0.87
C ASN A 88 -7.57 1.34 -1.35
N ALA A 89 -8.31 0.27 -1.71
CA ALA A 89 -7.73 -0.95 -2.24
C ALA A 89 -6.96 -0.72 -3.55
N THR A 90 -7.43 0.20 -4.40
CA THR A 90 -6.73 0.59 -5.64
C THR A 90 -5.38 1.23 -5.34
N ILE A 91 -5.32 2.12 -4.36
CA ILE A 91 -4.06 2.76 -3.94
C ILE A 91 -3.09 1.71 -3.36
N ILE A 92 -3.57 0.79 -2.51
CA ILE A 92 -2.75 -0.29 -1.96
C ILE A 92 -2.17 -1.16 -3.08
N ARG A 93 -3.00 -1.56 -4.05
CA ARG A 93 -2.55 -2.36 -5.19
C ARG A 93 -1.50 -1.64 -6.04
N LYS A 94 -1.68 -0.33 -6.26
CA LYS A 94 -0.70 0.51 -6.96
C LYS A 94 0.63 0.51 -6.21
N ALA A 95 0.60 0.84 -4.91
CA ALA A 95 1.79 0.84 -4.06
C ALA A 95 2.52 -0.51 -4.07
N GLY A 96 1.79 -1.63 -3.92
CA GLY A 96 2.40 -2.97 -3.96
C GLY A 96 3.13 -3.27 -5.28
N ARG A 97 2.60 -2.82 -6.42
CA ARG A 97 3.26 -2.96 -7.74
C ARG A 97 4.47 -2.05 -7.90
N GLU A 98 4.39 -0.83 -7.37
CA GLU A 98 5.49 0.12 -7.39
C GLU A 98 6.64 -0.36 -6.50
N ILE A 99 6.36 -0.96 -5.34
CA ILE A 99 7.39 -1.60 -4.49
C ILE A 99 8.12 -2.73 -5.25
N GLN A 100 7.39 -3.63 -5.92
CA GLN A 100 8.01 -4.69 -6.72
C GLN A 100 8.92 -4.13 -7.82
N THR A 101 8.46 -3.07 -8.50
CA THR A 101 9.23 -2.40 -9.55
C THR A 101 10.45 -1.67 -8.97
N GLY A 102 10.28 -1.02 -7.83
CA GLY A 102 11.32 -0.31 -7.09
C GLY A 102 12.46 -1.23 -6.65
N CYS A 103 12.15 -2.47 -6.24
CA CYS A 103 13.18 -3.47 -5.92
C CYS A 103 14.12 -3.71 -7.12
N SER A 104 13.56 -3.92 -8.32
CA SER A 104 14.36 -4.10 -9.54
C SER A 104 15.13 -2.83 -9.92
N GLY A 105 14.56 -1.65 -9.68
CA GLY A 105 15.25 -0.37 -9.88
C GLY A 105 16.45 -0.21 -8.95
N LEU A 106 16.34 -0.60 -7.68
CA LEU A 106 17.44 -0.53 -6.70
C LEU A 106 18.60 -1.47 -7.08
N GLU A 107 18.31 -2.67 -7.56
CA GLU A 107 19.34 -3.58 -8.09
C GLU A 107 20.08 -2.96 -9.28
N MET A 108 19.34 -2.34 -10.20
CA MET A 108 19.92 -1.66 -11.37
C MET A 108 20.86 -0.52 -10.96
N TRP A 109 20.53 0.21 -9.88
CA TRP A 109 21.35 1.31 -9.36
C TRP A 109 22.42 0.88 -8.34
N GLY A 110 22.69 -0.43 -8.24
CA GLY A 110 23.83 -0.94 -7.48
C GLY A 110 23.61 -1.05 -5.98
N PHE A 111 22.35 -1.14 -5.51
CA PHE A 111 22.05 -1.45 -4.12
C PHE A 111 22.70 -2.77 -3.70
N LYS A 112 23.46 -2.77 -2.60
CA LYS A 112 24.31 -3.90 -2.21
C LYS A 112 23.59 -4.98 -1.41
N HIS A 113 22.56 -4.64 -0.66
CA HIS A 113 21.88 -5.55 0.27
C HIS A 113 20.67 -6.24 -0.37
N THR A 114 20.91 -6.95 -1.46
CA THR A 114 19.85 -7.55 -2.30
C THR A 114 19.01 -8.60 -1.57
N GLU A 115 19.50 -9.17 -0.48
CA GLU A 115 18.74 -10.07 0.39
C GLU A 115 17.51 -9.38 1.02
N TYR A 116 17.58 -8.08 1.31
CA TYR A 116 16.42 -7.33 1.79
C TYR A 116 15.41 -7.08 0.68
N LEU A 117 15.87 -6.92 -0.57
CA LEU A 117 14.98 -6.78 -1.72
C LEU A 117 14.23 -8.08 -1.99
N GLU A 118 14.91 -9.21 -1.90
CA GLU A 118 14.27 -10.52 -2.06
C GLU A 118 13.26 -10.80 -0.94
N LEU A 119 13.63 -10.50 0.31
CA LEU A 119 12.72 -10.60 1.44
C LEU A 119 11.48 -9.71 1.23
N LEU A 120 11.67 -8.45 0.81
CA LEU A 120 10.55 -7.54 0.54
C LEU A 120 9.65 -8.04 -0.59
N ARG A 121 10.20 -8.62 -1.66
CA ARG A 121 9.40 -9.24 -2.74
C ARG A 121 8.55 -10.39 -2.22
N GLN A 122 9.12 -11.26 -1.38
CA GLN A 122 8.37 -12.34 -0.76
C GLN A 122 7.24 -11.81 0.12
N GLU A 123 7.52 -10.82 0.97
CA GLU A 123 6.53 -10.21 1.85
C GLU A 123 5.36 -9.58 1.07
N ILE A 124 5.66 -8.94 -0.07
CA ILE A 124 4.63 -8.40 -0.98
C ILE A 124 3.78 -9.51 -1.62
N GLU A 125 4.38 -10.63 -2.00
CA GLU A 125 3.63 -11.74 -2.60
C GLU A 125 2.69 -12.41 -1.58
N GLU A 126 3.15 -12.59 -0.35
CA GLU A 126 2.31 -13.08 0.75
C GLU A 126 1.21 -12.06 1.10
N PHE A 127 1.54 -10.77 1.13
CA PHE A 127 0.55 -9.69 1.29
C PHE A 127 -0.51 -9.69 0.18
N ARG A 128 -0.11 -9.94 -1.07
CA ARG A 128 -1.02 -9.96 -2.23
C ARG A 128 -2.15 -10.99 -2.05
N ILE A 129 -1.86 -12.13 -1.44
CA ILE A 129 -2.85 -13.17 -1.15
C ILE A 129 -3.86 -12.66 -0.11
N LEU A 130 -3.37 -12.16 1.03
CA LEU A 130 -4.21 -11.56 2.07
C LEU A 130 -5.06 -10.40 1.54
N PHE A 131 -4.49 -9.58 0.66
CA PHE A 131 -5.16 -8.45 0.03
C PHE A 131 -6.32 -8.92 -0.85
N ALA A 132 -6.11 -9.97 -1.66
CA ALA A 132 -7.15 -10.51 -2.53
C ALA A 132 -8.30 -11.13 -1.74
N GLU A 133 -8.01 -11.79 -0.62
CA GLU A 133 -9.02 -12.31 0.30
C GLU A 133 -9.81 -11.18 0.95
N TRP A 134 -9.13 -10.12 1.37
CA TRP A 134 -9.74 -8.95 1.98
C TRP A 134 -10.69 -8.21 1.01
N VAL A 135 -10.29 -7.96 -0.24
CA VAL A 135 -11.14 -7.30 -1.24
C VAL A 135 -12.42 -8.10 -1.55
N GLN A 136 -12.37 -9.44 -1.46
CA GLN A 136 -13.57 -10.28 -1.64
C GLN A 136 -14.63 -10.08 -0.55
N THR A 137 -14.28 -9.44 0.56
CA THR A 137 -15.24 -9.14 1.65
C THR A 137 -16.07 -7.88 1.39
N PHE A 138 -15.74 -7.10 0.35
CA PHE A 138 -16.43 -5.84 0.09
C PHE A 138 -17.78 -6.11 -0.56
N ASP A 139 -18.86 -5.56 0.02
CA ASP A 139 -20.20 -5.66 -0.55
C ASP A 139 -20.40 -4.61 -1.65
N PRO A 140 -20.51 -4.99 -2.94
CA PRO A 140 -20.73 -4.04 -4.03
C PRO A 140 -22.04 -3.29 -3.93
N TRP A 141 -23.02 -3.82 -3.19
CA TRP A 141 -24.35 -3.22 -3.03
C TRP A 141 -24.43 -2.23 -1.87
N ASN A 142 -23.40 -2.12 -1.02
CA ASN A 142 -23.26 -1.03 -0.07
C ASN A 142 -22.63 0.19 -0.76
N TYR A 143 -23.32 0.76 -1.76
CA TYR A 143 -22.77 1.79 -2.63
C TYR A 143 -23.51 3.13 -2.52
N THR A 144 -22.77 4.19 -2.78
CA THR A 144 -23.31 5.45 -3.29
C THR A 144 -22.96 5.55 -4.76
N LEU A 145 -23.83 6.15 -5.57
CA LEU A 145 -23.60 6.27 -7.01
C LEU A 145 -22.27 6.97 -7.32
N ASP A 146 -21.33 6.22 -7.88
CA ASP A 146 -20.04 6.73 -8.33
C ASP A 146 -20.19 7.36 -9.72
N ARG A 147 -20.11 8.69 -9.77
CA ARG A 147 -20.19 9.49 -10.99
C ARG A 147 -18.96 9.37 -11.90
N TRP A 148 -17.85 8.81 -11.41
CA TRP A 148 -16.69 8.46 -12.24
C TRP A 148 -16.84 7.07 -12.88
N GLY A 149 -17.81 6.27 -12.43
CA GLY A 149 -18.16 4.98 -13.02
C GLY A 149 -17.14 3.86 -12.78
N LEU A 150 -16.27 4.01 -11.78
CA LEU A 150 -15.20 3.05 -11.47
C LEU A 150 -15.66 1.97 -10.50
N PHE A 151 -16.50 2.34 -9.52
CA PHE A 151 -16.86 1.47 -8.39
C PHE A 151 -18.37 1.31 -8.20
N ASN A 152 -19.14 1.31 -9.29
CA ASN A 152 -20.56 0.97 -9.24
C ASN A 152 -20.79 -0.56 -9.28
N PRO A 153 -21.83 -1.08 -8.59
CA PRO A 153 -22.21 -2.48 -8.72
C PRO A 153 -22.68 -2.83 -10.14
N PRO A 154 -22.69 -4.13 -10.50
CA PRO A 154 -23.12 -4.57 -11.82
C PRO A 154 -24.53 -4.07 -12.17
N GLY A 155 -24.65 -3.39 -13.30
CA GLY A 155 -25.93 -2.88 -13.80
C GLY A 155 -26.27 -1.44 -13.39
N VAL A 156 -25.43 -0.79 -12.57
CA VAL A 156 -25.56 0.64 -12.23
C VAL A 156 -24.60 1.47 -13.08
N ASN A 157 -25.13 2.45 -13.81
CA ASN A 157 -24.35 3.38 -14.64
C ASN A 157 -24.08 4.68 -13.89
N PHE A 158 -22.98 5.36 -14.24
CA PHE A 158 -22.56 6.62 -13.61
C PHE A 158 -23.59 7.76 -13.75
N ASP A 159 -24.50 7.66 -14.72
CA ASP A 159 -25.53 8.64 -15.04
C ASP A 159 -26.95 8.22 -14.65
N ASP A 160 -27.11 7.10 -13.93
CA ASP A 160 -28.41 6.70 -13.40
C ASP A 160 -28.99 7.81 -12.47
N PRO A 161 -30.33 7.97 -12.43
CA PRO A 161 -30.97 8.86 -11.48
C PRO A 161 -30.72 8.38 -10.04
N GLU A 162 -30.47 9.31 -9.11
CA GLU A 162 -30.29 8.96 -7.70
C GLU A 162 -31.60 8.38 -7.14
N LEU A 163 -31.47 7.29 -6.37
CA LEU A 163 -32.56 6.60 -5.69
C LEU A 163 -33.09 7.39 -4.49
#